data_AF-A0A238YAU6-F1
#
_entry.id   AF-A0A238YAU6-F1
#
_cell.length_a   1.000
_cell.length_b   1.000
_cell.length_c   1.000
_cell.angle_alpha   90.00
_cell.angle_beta   90.00
_cell.angle_gamma   90.00
#
_symmetry.space_group_name_H-M   'P 1'
#
loop_
_entity.id
_entity.type
_entity.pdbx_description
1 polymer ?
#
loop_
_entity_poly.entity_id
_entity_poly.type
_entity_poly.pdbx_seq_one_letter_code
_entity_poly.pdbx_strand_id
1 'polypeptide(L)'
;MIVVHGTRAFRDRVRGPAVTPGETSTTVLGAWYATVVRWRRPAALLVNESTLLPLVMPLAPAKTLLDRLPDALAELLYEHRVPD
;
A
#
# COMPACT_ATOMS: atom_id res chain seq x y z
N MET A 1 8.40 4.28 -8.52
CA MET A 1 8.48 3.09 -7.64
C MET A 1 7.91 3.46 -6.29
N ILE A 2 7.02 2.61 -5.75
CA ILE A 2 6.48 2.77 -4.40
C ILE A 2 7.08 1.66 -3.54
N VAL A 3 7.68 2.02 -2.40
CA VAL A 3 8.14 1.09 -1.36
C VAL A 3 7.02 0.87 -0.35
N VAL A 4 6.72 -0.40 -0.06
CA VAL A 4 5.72 -0.81 0.94
C VAL A 4 6.40 -1.64 2.04
N HIS A 5 6.54 -1.05 3.22
CA HIS A 5 7.01 -1.69 4.44
C HIS A 5 5.89 -2.52 5.08
N GLY A 6 5.79 -3.78 4.67
CA GLY A 6 4.81 -4.71 5.22
C GLY A 6 5.22 -5.34 6.55
N THR A 7 4.27 -5.49 7.48
CA THR A 7 4.42 -6.41 8.62
C THR A 7 4.60 -7.85 8.14
N ARG A 8 5.08 -8.75 9.00
CA ARG A 8 5.19 -10.19 8.66
C ARG A 8 3.87 -10.75 8.13
N ALA A 9 2.76 -10.44 8.81
CA ALA A 9 1.43 -10.90 8.41
C ALA A 9 1.02 -10.45 6.99
N PHE A 10 1.50 -9.29 6.55
CA PHE A 10 1.31 -8.78 5.19
C PHE A 10 2.25 -9.48 4.20
N ARG A 11 3.55 -9.51 4.50
CA ARG A 11 4.60 -10.10 3.62
C ARG A 11 4.43 -11.59 3.37
N ASP A 12 3.83 -12.32 4.31
CA ASP A 12 3.52 -13.74 4.13
C ASP A 12 2.46 -13.99 3.04
N ARG A 13 1.68 -12.96 2.66
CA ARG A 13 0.53 -13.06 1.73
C ARG A 13 0.74 -12.30 0.43
N VAL A 14 1.30 -11.11 0.53
CA VAL A 14 1.50 -10.19 -0.60
C VAL A 14 2.91 -10.39 -1.12
N ARG A 15 3.02 -10.76 -2.40
CA ARG A 15 4.31 -10.92 -3.08
C ARG A 15 4.67 -9.63 -3.79
N GLY A 16 5.97 -9.34 -3.80
CA GLY A 16 6.56 -8.22 -4.51
C GLY A 16 8.08 -8.43 -4.54
N PRO A 17 8.79 -7.74 -5.44
CA PRO A 17 10.25 -7.72 -5.40
C PRO A 17 10.70 -7.19 -4.03
N ALA A 18 11.72 -7.83 -3.47
CA ALA A 18 12.36 -7.32 -2.27
C ALA A 18 13.12 -6.04 -2.63
N VAL A 19 12.96 -5.02 -1.80
CA VAL A 19 13.67 -3.74 -1.93
C VAL A 19 15.14 -3.95 -1.55
N THR A 20 16.07 -3.46 -2.36
CA THR A 20 17.50 -3.55 -2.05
C THR A 20 17.93 -2.44 -1.08
N PRO A 21 19.02 -2.63 -0.30
CA PRO A 21 19.50 -1.56 0.58
C PRO A 21 19.83 -0.29 -0.21
N GLY A 22 19.20 0.83 0.16
CA GLY A 22 19.36 2.13 -0.51
C GLY A 22 18.26 2.48 -1.51
N GLU A 23 17.39 1.53 -1.88
CA GLU A 23 16.20 1.85 -2.67
C GLU A 23 15.16 2.58 -1.80
N THR A 24 14.66 3.70 -2.33
CA THR A 24 13.64 4.53 -1.70
C THR A 24 12.47 4.76 -2.65
N SER A 25 11.29 5.06 -2.09
CA SER A 25 10.15 5.48 -2.92
C SER A 25 10.50 6.70 -3.75
N THR A 26 10.15 6.66 -5.04
CA THR A 26 10.35 7.78 -5.98
C THR A 26 9.06 8.57 -6.24
N THR A 27 7.95 8.17 -5.63
CA THR A 27 6.68 8.92 -5.70
C THR A 27 6.67 10.10 -4.74
N VAL A 28 5.93 11.17 -5.07
CA VAL A 28 5.76 12.37 -4.22
C VAL A 28 5.31 12.03 -2.79
N LEU A 29 4.41 11.04 -2.66
CA LEU A 29 3.93 10.59 -1.35
C LEU A 29 4.94 9.71 -0.59
N GLY A 30 6.07 9.31 -1.17
CA GLY A 30 7.07 8.51 -0.46
C GLY A 30 6.63 7.07 -0.18
N ALA A 31 7.12 6.49 0.91
CA ALA A 31 6.87 5.09 1.28
C ALA A 31 5.61 4.90 2.10
N TRP A 32 5.21 3.64 2.23
CA TRP A 32 3.97 3.23 2.90
C TRP A 32 4.24 2.09 3.87
N TYR A 33 3.60 2.09 5.02
CA TYR A 33 3.56 0.96 5.94
C TYR A 33 2.29 0.15 5.72
N ALA A 34 2.37 -1.18 5.71
CA ALA A 34 1.22 -2.03 5.44
C ALA A 34 1.05 -3.16 6.45
N THR A 35 -0.21 -3.46 6.78
CA THR A 35 -0.60 -4.61 7.59
C THR A 35 -1.90 -5.23 7.10
N VAL A 36 -2.22 -6.42 7.63
CA VAL A 36 -3.47 -7.14 7.31
C VAL A 36 -4.51 -6.87 8.39
N VAL A 37 -5.67 -6.40 7.99
CA VAL A 37 -6.85 -6.25 8.84
C VAL A 37 -7.71 -7.52 8.72
N ARG A 38 -7.89 -8.23 9.83
CA ARG A 38 -8.56 -9.54 9.89
C ARG A 38 -10.06 -9.41 10.18
N TRP A 39 -10.79 -8.73 9.30
CA TRP A 39 -12.25 -8.70 9.34
C TRP A 39 -12.87 -9.92 8.66
N ARG A 40 -14.21 -10.02 8.66
CA ARG A 40 -14.97 -11.08 7.94
C ARG A 40 -14.51 -11.25 6.49
N ARG A 41 -14.15 -10.13 5.84
CA ARG A 41 -13.39 -10.10 4.59
C ARG A 41 -12.03 -9.44 4.87
N PRO A 42 -10.90 -10.15 4.70
CA PRO A 42 -9.59 -9.56 4.96
C PRO A 42 -9.29 -8.35 4.07
N ALA A 43 -8.68 -7.32 4.66
CA ALA A 43 -8.24 -6.12 3.97
C ALA A 43 -6.75 -5.84 4.22
N ALA A 44 -6.13 -5.08 3.32
CA ALA A 44 -4.85 -4.43 3.59
C ALA A 44 -5.13 -3.01 4.09
N LEU A 45 -4.49 -2.64 5.19
CA LEU A 45 -4.36 -1.25 5.61
C LEU A 45 -2.96 -0.80 5.24
N LEU A 46 -2.88 0.21 4.38
CA LEU A 46 -1.67 0.92 4.04
C LEU A 46 -1.75 2.32 4.64
N VAL A 47 -0.66 2.80 5.25
CA VAL A 47 -0.58 4.14 5.82
C VAL A 47 0.66 4.80 5.26
N ASN A 48 0.46 5.98 4.69
CA ASN A 48 1.56 6.77 4.15
C ASN A 48 2.52 7.19 5.27
N GLU A 49 3.84 7.09 5.02
CA GLU A 49 4.87 7.38 6.02
C GLU A 49 4.82 8.83 6.53
N SER A 50 4.66 9.81 5.62
CA SER A 50 4.78 11.23 5.98
C SER A 50 3.43 11.87 6.33
N THR A 51 2.37 11.52 5.62
CA THR A 51 1.05 12.17 5.76
C THR A 51 0.10 11.42 6.68
N LEU A 52 0.43 10.18 7.05
CA LEU A 52 -0.46 9.25 7.76
C LEU A 52 -1.81 9.00 7.06
N LEU A 53 -1.91 9.33 5.76
CA LEU A 53 -3.08 9.05 4.94
C LEU A 53 -3.35 7.53 4.91
N PRO A 54 -4.52 7.07 5.39
CA PRO A 54 -4.86 5.66 5.36
C PRO A 54 -5.51 5.26 4.02
N LEU A 55 -5.05 4.16 3.45
CA LEU A 55 -5.70 3.46 2.34
C LEU A 55 -6.10 2.05 2.79
N VAL A 56 -7.39 1.74 2.70
CA VAL A 56 -7.93 0.41 3.00
C VAL A 56 -8.44 -0.21 1.70
N MET A 57 -7.91 -1.37 1.33
CA MET A 57 -8.34 -2.09 0.13
C MET A 57 -8.50 -3.59 0.36
N PRO A 58 -9.35 -4.30 -0.41
CA PRO A 58 -9.51 -5.74 -0.27
C PRO A 58 -8.20 -6.50 -0.45
N LEU A 59 -7.90 -7.40 0.50
CA LEU A 59 -6.65 -8.18 0.48
C LEU A 59 -6.62 -9.18 -0.68
N ALA A 60 -7.76 -9.78 -1.02
CA ALA A 60 -7.83 -10.81 -2.05
C ALA A 60 -8.06 -10.20 -3.45
N PRO A 61 -7.37 -10.71 -4.50
CA PRO A 61 -6.24 -11.64 -4.46
C PRO A 61 -4.95 -10.96 -3.94
N ALA A 62 -4.25 -11.59 -2.99
CA ALA A 62 -3.07 -10.97 -2.37
C ALA A 62 -1.86 -10.88 -3.32
N LYS A 63 -1.79 -11.76 -4.32
CA LYS A 63 -0.69 -11.78 -5.30
C LYS A 63 -0.66 -10.54 -6.19
N THR A 64 -1.81 -9.91 -6.42
CA THR A 64 -1.97 -8.73 -7.28
C THR A 64 -2.28 -7.47 -6.47
N LEU A 65 -2.05 -7.50 -5.16
CA LEU A 65 -2.39 -6.36 -4.32
C LEU A 65 -1.55 -5.13 -4.65
N LEU A 66 -0.24 -5.31 -4.89
CA LEU A 66 0.64 -4.21 -5.25
C LEU A 66 0.36 -3.67 -6.66
N ASP A 67 -0.10 -4.51 -7.58
CA ASP A 67 -0.49 -4.08 -8.93
C ASP A 67 -1.73 -3.17 -8.91
N ARG A 68 -2.62 -3.38 -7.93
CA ARG A 68 -3.86 -2.61 -7.73
C ARG A 68 -3.68 -1.37 -6.84
N LEU A 69 -2.50 -1.18 -6.25
CA LEU A 69 -2.24 -0.09 -5.33
C LEU A 69 -2.29 1.29 -6.02
N PRO A 70 -1.70 1.51 -7.22
CA PRO A 70 -1.75 2.80 -7.88
C PRO A 70 -3.18 3.29 -8.17
N ASP A 71 -4.04 2.40 -8.68
CA ASP A 71 -5.43 2.74 -8.99
C ASP A 71 -6.23 3.09 -7.73
N ALA A 72 -6.07 2.29 -6.66
CA ALA A 72 -6.73 2.55 -5.38
C ALA A 72 -6.23 3.86 -4.72
N LEU A 73 -4.96 4.21 -4.92
CA LEU A 73 -4.40 5.47 -4.44
C LEU A 73 -4.91 6.66 -5.26
N ALA A 74 -5.01 6.53 -6.59
CA ALA A 74 -5.57 7.58 -7.44
C ALA A 74 -7.04 7.86 -7.08
N GLU A 75 -7.84 6.82 -6.87
CA GLU A 75 -9.24 6.95 -6.40
C GLU A 75 -9.30 7.66 -5.04
N LEU A 76 -8.46 7.26 -4.08
CA LEU A 76 -8.40 7.91 -2.77
C LEU A 76 -8.06 9.40 -2.87
N LEU A 77 -7.04 9.76 -3.65
CA LEU A 77 -6.60 11.16 -3.80
C LEU A 77 -7.67 12.01 -4.51
N TYR A 78 -8.34 11.43 -5.51
CA TYR A 78 -9.46 12.07 -6.19
C TYR A 78 -10.62 12.37 -5.23
N GLU A 79 -11.00 11.41 -4.39
CA GLU A 79 -12.03 11.60 -3.34
C GLU A 79 -11.62 12.66 -2.31
N HIS A 80 -10.32 12.78 -2.03
CA HIS A 80 -9.77 13.84 -1.19
C HIS A 80 -9.59 15.19 -1.91
N ARG A 81 -9.99 15.31 -3.18
CA ARG A 81 -9.88 16.52 -4.02
C ARG A 81 -8.46 17.06 -4.09
N VAL A 82 -7.47 16.17 -4.11
CA VAL A 82 -6.08 16.54 -4.40
C VAL A 82 -6.01 16.88 -5.89
N PRO A 83 -5.56 18.09 -6.27
CA PRO A 83 -5.42 18.46 -7.68
C PRO A 83 -4.33 17.63 -8.36
N ASP A 84 -4.50 17.40 -9.66
CA ASP A 84 -3.52 16.70 -10.53
C ASP A 84 -2.16 17.44 -10.60
#